data_AF-A0A2E8K781-F1
#
_entry.id   AF-A0A2E8K781-F1
#
_cell.length_a   1.000
_cell.length_b   1.000
_cell.length_c   1.000
_cell.angle_alpha   90.00
_cell.angle_beta   90.00
_cell.angle_gamma   90.00
#
_symmetry.space_group_name_H-M   'P 1'
#
loop_
_entity.id
_entity.type
_entity.pdbx_description
1 polymer ?
#
loop_
_entity_poly.entity_id
_entity_poly.type
_entity_poly.pdbx_seq_one_letter_code
_entity_poly.pdbx_strand_id
1 'polypeptide(L)'
;MLDVQNIAFRITLQNVTTVLHLGDADTKDAHYEGDAEYWNKRTIDMAFPPYWYFSSKNGQYVLENRLRPGHAVGIHVPTDMPAKAQDRPEDFHNRDLFTVPGETRAVQEIERE
;
A
#
# COMPACT_ATOMS: atom_id res chain seq x y z
N MET A 1 -22.12 -3.81 -18.26
CA MET A 1 -21.55 -3.02 -17.16
C MET A 1 -20.07 -2.89 -17.50
N LEU A 2 -19.53 -1.68 -17.60
CA LEU A 2 -18.09 -1.54 -17.86
C LEU A 2 -17.39 -1.81 -16.53
N ASP A 3 -16.69 -2.93 -16.42
CA ASP A 3 -15.89 -3.24 -15.24
C ASP A 3 -14.75 -2.21 -15.15
N VAL A 4 -14.67 -1.52 -14.01
CA VAL A 4 -13.57 -0.59 -13.72
C VAL A 4 -12.31 -1.42 -13.51
N GLN A 5 -11.28 -1.17 -14.33
CA GLN A 5 -9.97 -1.79 -14.19
C GLN A 5 -9.02 -0.84 -13.50
N ASN A 6 -8.41 -1.29 -12.41
CA ASN A 6 -7.36 -0.57 -11.72
C ASN A 6 -6.00 -1.18 -12.06
N ILE A 7 -4.99 -0.32 -12.21
CA ILE A 7 -3.62 -0.74 -12.53
C ILE A 7 -2.75 -0.50 -11.29
N ALA A 8 -2.03 -1.56 -10.88
CA ALA A 8 -0.97 -1.47 -9.88
C ALA A 8 0.41 -1.45 -10.56
N PHE A 9 1.33 -0.64 -10.05
CA PHE A 9 2.70 -0.56 -10.53
C PHE A 9 3.64 -1.19 -9.49
N ARG A 10 4.40 -2.21 -9.89
CA ARG A 10 5.47 -2.81 -9.08
C ARG A 10 6.81 -2.53 -9.73
N ILE A 11 7.66 -1.77 -9.05
CA ILE A 11 8.94 -1.29 -9.57
C ILE A 11 10.04 -1.90 -8.71
N THR A 12 10.99 -2.60 -9.33
CA THR A 12 12.17 -3.13 -8.62
C THR A 12 13.41 -2.37 -9.07
N LEU A 13 14.06 -1.70 -8.12
CA LEU A 13 15.31 -0.98 -8.33
C LEU A 13 16.49 -1.93 -8.12
N GLN A 14 17.40 -1.95 -9.10
CA GLN A 14 18.64 -2.73 -9.07
C GLN A 14 18.44 -4.24 -8.75
N ASN A 15 17.26 -4.79 -9.06
CA ASN A 15 16.84 -6.16 -8.70
C ASN A 15 16.73 -6.46 -7.20
N VAL A 16 16.82 -5.45 -6.35
CA VAL A 16 16.92 -5.61 -4.88
C VAL A 16 15.68 -5.06 -4.18
N THR A 17 15.38 -3.77 -4.39
CA THR A 17 14.36 -3.06 -3.62
C THR A 17 13.10 -2.87 -4.45
N THR A 18 11.96 -3.33 -3.94
CA THR A 18 10.68 -3.32 -4.66
C THR A 18 9.67 -2.39 -4.02
N VAL A 19 9.10 -1.50 -4.84
CA VAL A 19 8.04 -0.57 -4.47
C VAL A 19 6.75 -0.95 -5.20
N LEU A 20 5.63 -0.97 -4.49
CA LEU A 20 4.31 -1.26 -5.04
C LEU A 20 3.39 -0.04 -4.88
N HIS A 21 2.85 0.49 -5.97
CA HIS A 21 1.80 1.50 -5.96
C HIS A 21 0.49 0.89 -6.42
N LEU A 22 -0.54 0.84 -5.57
CA LEU A 22 -1.80 0.14 -5.89
C LEU A 22 -2.78 0.96 -6.73
N GLY A 23 -2.53 2.26 -6.93
CA GLY A 23 -3.49 3.13 -7.59
C GLY A 23 -4.78 3.20 -6.79
N ASP A 24 -5.93 3.25 -7.46
CA ASP A 24 -7.26 3.33 -6.85
C ASP A 24 -7.90 1.94 -6.64
N ALA A 25 -7.11 0.98 -6.14
CA ALA A 25 -7.55 -0.40 -5.98
C ALA A 25 -8.59 -0.58 -4.85
N ASP A 26 -9.47 -1.57 -5.00
CA ASP A 26 -10.42 -1.97 -3.97
C ASP A 26 -9.85 -3.09 -3.08
N THR A 27 -10.44 -3.27 -1.90
CA THR A 27 -9.96 -4.22 -0.90
C THR A 27 -10.52 -5.63 -1.08
N LYS A 28 -11.06 -6.00 -2.25
CA LYS A 28 -11.66 -7.34 -2.44
C LYS A 28 -10.54 -8.36 -2.62
N ASP A 29 -10.49 -9.33 -1.71
CA ASP A 29 -9.46 -10.38 -1.71
C ASP A 29 -9.42 -11.20 -3.01
N ALA A 30 -10.57 -11.35 -3.68
CA ALA A 30 -10.69 -12.02 -4.99
C ALA A 30 -9.77 -11.43 -6.08
N HIS A 31 -9.39 -10.14 -5.98
CA HIS A 31 -8.46 -9.49 -6.91
C HIS A 31 -6.99 -9.81 -6.64
N TYR A 32 -6.69 -10.46 -5.51
CA TYR A 32 -5.33 -10.77 -5.07
C TYR A 32 -5.08 -12.27 -4.97
N GLU A 33 -6.10 -13.03 -4.55
CA GLU A 33 -5.94 -14.46 -4.22
C GLU A 33 -5.56 -15.32 -5.43
N GLY A 34 -6.10 -15.01 -6.61
CA GLY A 34 -5.85 -15.76 -7.84
C GLY A 34 -4.41 -15.64 -8.35
N ASP A 35 -3.71 -14.56 -7.96
CA ASP A 35 -2.37 -14.20 -8.43
C ASP A 35 -1.31 -14.39 -7.34
N ALA A 36 -1.54 -15.29 -6.37
CA ALA A 36 -0.62 -15.51 -5.25
C ALA A 36 0.83 -15.78 -5.70
N GLU A 37 1.03 -16.56 -6.77
CA GLU A 37 2.37 -16.80 -7.33
C GLU A 37 3.01 -15.50 -7.82
N TYR A 38 2.26 -14.64 -8.50
CA TYR A 38 2.75 -13.35 -8.98
C TYR A 38 3.16 -12.41 -7.84
N TRP A 39 2.36 -12.34 -6.78
CA TRP A 39 2.67 -11.53 -5.59
C TRP A 39 3.90 -12.07 -4.85
N ASN A 40 4.04 -13.40 -4.77
CA ASN A 40 5.14 -14.06 -4.07
C ASN A 40 6.48 -14.03 -4.85
N LYS A 41 6.47 -13.75 -6.15
CA LYS A 41 7.70 -13.69 -6.98
C LYS A 41 8.74 -12.67 -6.52
N ARG A 42 8.30 -11.61 -5.85
CA ARG A 42 9.17 -10.53 -5.33
C ARG A 42 8.60 -10.04 -4.00
N THR A 43 9.44 -10.01 -2.97
CA THR A 43 9.12 -9.28 -1.74
C THR A 43 8.85 -7.82 -2.08
N ILE A 44 7.83 -7.23 -1.45
CA ILE A 44 7.52 -5.82 -1.56
C ILE A 44 8.12 -5.13 -0.34
N ASP A 45 9.00 -4.16 -0.55
CA ASP A 45 9.69 -3.48 0.55
C ASP A 45 8.91 -2.26 1.02
N MET A 46 8.32 -1.52 0.07
CA MET A 46 7.41 -0.42 0.35
C MET A 46 6.15 -0.51 -0.51
N ALA A 47 4.99 -0.38 0.11
CA ALA A 47 3.71 -0.28 -0.60
C ALA A 47 3.03 1.07 -0.39
N PHE A 48 2.33 1.53 -1.42
CA PHE A 48 1.46 2.70 -1.42
C PHE A 48 0.02 2.26 -1.73
N PRO A 49 -0.70 1.69 -0.73
CA PRO A 49 -2.13 1.40 -0.87
C PRO A 49 -2.96 2.66 -0.65
N PRO A 50 -4.17 2.74 -1.23
CA PRO A 50 -5.16 3.69 -0.74
C PRO A 50 -5.38 3.59 0.78
N TYR A 51 -5.58 4.73 1.45
CA TYR A 51 -5.64 4.78 2.91
C TYR A 51 -6.74 3.89 3.52
N TRP A 52 -7.84 3.65 2.80
CA TRP A 52 -8.95 2.79 3.24
C TRP A 52 -8.55 1.31 3.41
N TYR A 53 -7.38 0.88 2.92
CA TYR A 53 -6.86 -0.44 3.24
C TYR A 53 -6.58 -0.59 4.74
N PHE A 54 -6.24 0.49 5.43
CA PHE A 54 -5.88 0.44 6.85
C PHE A 54 -7.09 0.36 7.80
N SER A 55 -8.28 0.78 7.38
CA SER A 55 -9.49 0.75 8.21
C SER A 55 -10.41 -0.44 7.93
N SER A 56 -10.31 -1.06 6.76
CA SER A 56 -11.14 -2.21 6.41
C SER A 56 -10.48 -3.55 6.78
N LYS A 57 -11.26 -4.50 7.30
CA LYS A 57 -10.79 -5.86 7.61
C LYS A 57 -10.18 -6.55 6.39
N ASN A 58 -10.81 -6.40 5.22
CA ASN A 58 -10.30 -7.00 3.99
C ASN A 58 -9.03 -6.30 3.49
N GLY A 59 -8.95 -4.96 3.61
CA GLY A 59 -7.75 -4.22 3.24
C GLY A 59 -6.55 -4.61 4.11
N GLN A 60 -6.76 -4.72 5.42
CA GLN A 60 -5.76 -5.24 6.36
C GLN A 60 -5.36 -6.66 6.00
N TYR A 61 -6.32 -7.54 5.72
CA TYR A 61 -6.05 -8.91 5.28
C TYR A 61 -5.19 -8.96 4.00
N VAL A 62 -5.52 -8.16 2.99
CA VAL A 62 -4.74 -8.09 1.74
C VAL A 62 -3.30 -7.61 2.02
N LEU A 63 -3.12 -6.56 2.82
CA LEU A 63 -1.79 -6.07 3.17
C LEU A 63 -0.98 -7.11 3.97
N GLU A 64 -1.60 -7.75 4.96
CA GLU A 64 -0.92 -8.63 5.92
C GLU A 64 -0.73 -10.07 5.40
N ASN A 65 -1.58 -10.53 4.47
CA ASN A 65 -1.62 -11.93 4.06
C ASN A 65 -1.39 -12.14 2.57
N ARG A 66 -1.72 -11.17 1.69
CA ARG A 66 -1.50 -11.28 0.24
C ARG A 66 -0.21 -10.60 -0.19
N LEU A 67 -0.08 -9.30 0.11
CA LEU A 67 1.01 -8.47 -0.38
C LEU A 67 2.24 -8.48 0.54
N ARG A 68 2.02 -8.49 1.87
CA ARG A 68 3.06 -8.53 2.91
C ARG A 68 4.21 -7.53 2.67
N PRO A 69 3.91 -6.23 2.50
CA PRO A 69 4.96 -5.25 2.32
C PRO A 69 5.76 -5.05 3.61
N GLY A 70 7.06 -4.76 3.50
CA GLY A 70 7.90 -4.41 4.65
C GLY A 70 7.42 -3.13 5.36
N HIS A 71 6.99 -2.13 4.57
CA HIS A 71 6.33 -0.92 5.06
C HIS A 71 5.20 -0.49 4.13
N ALA A 72 4.15 0.14 4.66
CA ALA A 72 3.03 0.64 3.87
C ALA A 72 2.70 2.10 4.25
N VAL A 73 2.52 2.95 3.23
CA VAL A 73 2.20 4.36 3.39
C VAL A 73 0.95 4.69 2.58
N GLY A 74 -0.09 5.17 3.25
CA GLY A 74 -1.38 5.43 2.61
C GLY A 74 -1.35 6.59 1.64
N ILE A 75 -1.93 6.37 0.46
CA ILE A 75 -2.21 7.37 -0.57
C ILE A 75 -3.73 7.56 -0.73
N HIS A 76 -4.16 8.41 -1.67
CA HIS A 76 -5.57 8.79 -1.85
C HIS A 76 -6.22 9.32 -0.57
N VAL A 77 -5.41 9.97 0.27
CA VAL A 77 -5.84 10.50 1.57
C VAL A 77 -6.68 11.77 1.34
N PRO A 78 -7.83 11.92 2.03
CA PRO A 78 -8.64 13.15 1.98
C PRO A 78 -7.83 14.37 2.39
N THR A 79 -8.09 15.52 1.76
CA THR A 79 -7.34 16.76 2.01
C THR A 79 -7.54 17.34 3.41
N ASP A 80 -8.60 16.94 4.10
CA ASP A 80 -8.92 17.31 5.48
C ASP A 80 -8.35 16.33 6.53
N MET A 81 -7.68 15.25 6.10
CA MET A 81 -7.02 14.32 7.02
C MET A 81 -5.90 15.04 7.79
N PRO A 82 -5.93 15.03 9.13
CA PRO A 82 -4.91 15.73 9.92
C PRO A 82 -3.50 15.15 9.72
N ALA A 83 -2.52 16.03 9.56
CA ALA A 83 -1.12 15.63 9.41
C ALA A 83 -0.57 14.96 10.67
N LYS A 84 -0.95 15.46 11.85
CA LYS A 84 -0.58 14.88 13.15
C LYS A 84 -1.39 13.61 13.39
N ALA A 85 -0.67 12.52 13.65
CA ALA A 85 -1.27 11.20 13.72
C ALA A 85 -2.34 11.07 14.84
N GLN A 86 -2.10 11.70 15.99
CA GLN A 86 -3.05 11.68 17.11
C GLN A 86 -4.36 12.45 16.87
N ASP A 87 -4.43 13.29 15.83
CA ASP A 87 -5.60 14.10 15.51
C ASP A 87 -6.48 13.41 14.44
N ARG A 88 -6.03 12.29 13.87
CA ARG A 88 -6.74 11.53 12.83
C ARG A 88 -7.89 10.70 13.43
N PRO A 89 -8.77 10.08 12.62
CA PRO A 89 -9.64 9.01 13.12
C PRO A 89 -8.82 7.85 13.71
N GLU A 90 -9.40 7.15 14.69
CA GLU A 90 -8.72 6.13 15.49
C GLU A 90 -8.00 5.05 14.65
N ASP A 91 -8.66 4.57 13.59
CA ASP A 91 -8.12 3.58 12.65
C ASP A 91 -6.79 4.00 12.00
N PHE A 92 -6.49 5.30 11.98
CA PHE A 92 -5.34 5.89 11.29
C PHE A 92 -4.28 6.50 12.23
N HIS A 93 -4.47 6.44 13.55
CA HIS A 93 -3.52 6.98 14.53
C HIS A 93 -2.10 6.40 14.40
N ASN A 94 -2.00 5.11 14.06
CA ASN A 94 -0.73 4.40 13.96
C ASN A 94 -0.35 4.05 12.51
N ARG A 95 -0.93 4.76 11.54
CA ARG A 95 -0.72 4.49 10.10
C ARG A 95 0.14 5.58 9.49
N ASP A 96 1.13 5.18 8.70
CA ASP A 96 1.88 6.13 7.88
C ASP A 96 1.01 6.52 6.67
N LEU A 97 0.84 7.82 6.44
CA LEU A 97 -0.02 8.39 5.42
C LEU A 97 0.69 9.59 4.79
N PHE A 98 0.50 9.77 3.48
CA PHE A 98 0.79 11.05 2.83
C PHE A 98 -0.39 11.99 3.01
N THR A 99 -0.24 12.97 3.90
CA THR A 99 -1.30 13.93 4.28
C THR A 99 -1.06 15.33 3.73
N VAL A 100 0.16 15.62 3.29
CA VAL A 100 0.54 16.94 2.76
C VAL A 100 1.12 16.77 1.35
N PRO A 101 0.69 17.57 0.35
CA PRO A 101 1.29 17.53 -0.98
C PRO A 101 2.81 17.79 -0.95
N GLY A 102 3.57 16.98 -1.67
CA GLY A 102 5.03 17.09 -1.75
C GLY A 102 5.80 16.32 -0.66
N GLU A 103 5.10 15.62 0.24
CA GLU A 103 5.76 14.70 1.16
C GLU A 103 6.50 13.58 0.42
N THR A 104 7.61 13.15 1.02
CA THR A 104 8.43 12.05 0.51
C THR A 104 8.66 11.00 1.58
N ARG A 105 8.91 9.76 1.16
CA ARG A 105 9.46 8.70 2.01
C ARG A 105 10.70 8.16 1.34
N ALA A 106 11.76 7.97 2.13
CA ALA A 106 12.96 7.33 1.63
C ALA A 106 12.67 5.84 1.42
N VAL A 107 12.91 5.36 0.22
CA VAL A 107 12.97 3.93 -0.07
C VAL A 107 14.39 3.50 0.24
N GLN A 108 14.57 2.72 1.30
CA GLN A 108 15.90 2.24 1.69
C GLN A 108 16.32 1.10 0.76
N GLU A 109 17.59 1.10 0.35
CA GLU A 109 18.18 -0.07 -0.27
C GLU A 109 18.27 -1.17 0.80
N ILE A 110 17.66 -2.33 0.52
CA ILE A 110 17.70 -3.47 1.42
C ILE A 110 18.73 -4.45 0.90
N GLU A 111 19.85 -4.62 1.60
CA GLU A 111 20.78 -5.71 1.30
C GLU A 111 20.07 -7.06 1.52
N ARG A 112 20.11 -7.94 0.52
CA ARG A 112 19.60 -9.32 0.60
C ARG A 112 20.78 -10.27 0.45
N GLU A 113 20.94 -11.16 1.42
CA GLU A 113 21.94 -12.25 1.41
C GLU A 113 21.68 -13.29 0.31
#